data_AF-A0A926PDC6-F1
#
_entry.id   AF-A0A926PDC6-F1
#
_cell.length_a   1.000
_cell.length_b   1.000
_cell.length_c   1.000
_cell.angle_alpha   90.00
_cell.angle_beta   90.00
_cell.angle_gamma   90.00
#
_symmetry.space_group_name_H-M   'P 1'
#
loop_
_entity.id
_entity.type
_entity.pdbx_description
1 polymer ?
#
loop_
_entity_poly.entity_id
_entity_poly.type
_entity_poly.pdbx_seq_one_letter_code
_entity_poly.pdbx_strand_id
1 'polypeptide(L)'
;MEALAYTNSYAAYEEAAGIEYNLPELKLNWNKIPSSAWLSLVCITVLLSSLHVADPAAAAYVRTNGRCLNARTAPYVGAPVHTCVRNGAALAPIVGYSNGFYRLSTGRYVASAYVGNAPGRRVTSGAVGGRTRPRYSAGTRDIQLALRDNYGIPIGASGADGIYGPSTRNAVRQFQQRYGLRVDGIAGPQTRAALLGRGRVGA
;
A
#
# COMPACT_ATOMS: atom_id res chain seq x y z
N MET A 1 25.61 -16.62 20.65
CA MET A 1 24.87 -15.50 20.05
C MET A 1 25.64 -15.06 18.81
N GLU A 2 24.90 -14.57 17.81
CA GLU A 2 25.40 -13.77 16.67
C GLU A 2 25.73 -14.55 15.38
N ALA A 3 24.70 -15.11 14.76
CA ALA A 3 24.72 -15.49 13.35
C ALA A 3 23.38 -15.11 12.69
N LEU A 4 23.02 -13.81 12.67
CA LEU A 4 21.82 -13.32 11.97
C LEU A 4 21.99 -11.96 11.25
N ALA A 5 23.19 -11.37 11.21
CA ALA A 5 23.35 -10.05 10.60
C ALA A 5 23.63 -10.06 9.08
N TYR A 6 24.01 -11.21 8.49
CA TYR A 6 24.57 -11.22 7.13
C TYR A 6 23.58 -11.43 5.98
N THR A 7 22.34 -11.88 6.22
CA THR A 7 21.41 -12.23 5.13
C THR A 7 20.49 -11.08 4.69
N ASN A 8 20.44 -9.98 5.44
CA ASN A 8 19.55 -8.85 5.10
C ASN A 8 20.18 -7.82 4.15
N SER A 9 21.48 -7.88 3.86
CA SER A 9 22.07 -7.01 2.85
C SER A 9 21.78 -7.53 1.43
N TYR A 10 21.84 -8.84 1.19
CA TYR A 10 21.82 -9.39 -0.18
C TYR A 10 20.49 -9.24 -0.93
N ALA A 11 19.36 -9.12 -0.23
CA ALA A 11 18.04 -9.04 -0.85
C ALA A 11 17.67 -7.64 -1.40
N ALA A 12 18.47 -6.60 -1.11
CA ALA A 12 18.21 -5.23 -1.57
C ALA A 12 18.87 -4.89 -2.91
N TYR A 13 19.68 -5.77 -3.50
CA TYR A 13 20.55 -5.44 -4.64
C TYR A 13 20.03 -5.85 -6.03
N GLU A 14 18.94 -6.62 -6.17
CA GLU A 14 18.54 -7.13 -7.49
C GLU A 14 17.67 -6.21 -8.36
N GLU A 15 17.30 -4.99 -7.91
CA GLU A 15 16.59 -4.02 -8.76
C GLU A 15 17.33 -2.69 -8.98
N ALA A 16 18.64 -2.65 -8.76
CA ALA A 16 19.46 -1.56 -9.26
C ALA A 16 19.78 -1.82 -10.74
N ALA A 17 19.02 -1.17 -11.62
CA ALA A 17 19.32 -1.05 -13.04
C ALA A 17 20.81 -0.80 -13.28
N GLY A 18 21.40 -1.55 -14.22
CA GLY A 18 22.84 -1.60 -14.48
C GLY A 18 23.50 -0.24 -14.67
N ILE A 19 24.09 0.28 -13.59
CA ILE A 19 25.05 1.37 -13.61
C ILE A 19 26.42 0.71 -13.54
N GLU A 20 27.11 0.63 -14.68
CA GLU A 20 28.49 0.16 -14.76
C GLU A 20 29.41 1.27 -14.20
N TYR A 21 29.73 1.17 -12.92
CA TYR A 21 30.69 2.08 -12.28
C TYR A 21 32.11 1.70 -12.70
N ASN A 22 32.64 2.39 -13.71
CA ASN A 22 34.05 2.31 -14.08
C ASN A 22 34.90 3.10 -13.07
N LEU A 23 35.15 2.49 -11.91
CA LEU A 23 36.01 3.05 -10.87
C LEU A 23 37.49 2.82 -11.26
N PRO A 24 38.33 3.86 -11.25
CA PRO A 24 39.76 3.69 -11.46
C PRO A 24 40.40 2.87 -10.33
N GLU A 25 41.31 1.95 -10.67
CA GLU A 25 42.06 1.19 -9.66
C GLU A 25 42.94 2.12 -8.81
N LEU A 26 42.57 2.27 -7.53
CA LEU A 26 43.35 3.04 -6.56
C LEU A 26 44.56 2.22 -6.10
N LYS A 27 45.74 2.50 -6.68
CA LYS A 27 47.02 1.92 -6.24
C LYS A 27 47.52 2.57 -4.96
N LEU A 28 46.90 2.22 -3.83
CA LEU A 28 47.28 2.71 -2.49
C LEU A 28 48.49 1.93 -1.95
N ASN A 29 49.54 2.65 -1.57
CA ASN A 29 50.73 2.07 -0.94
C ASN A 29 50.65 2.24 0.59
N TRP A 30 50.14 1.20 1.25
CA TRP A 30 49.83 1.19 2.69
C TRP A 30 51.05 1.39 3.60
N ASN A 31 52.27 1.14 3.12
CA ASN A 31 53.50 1.31 3.89
C ASN A 31 54.00 2.78 3.94
N LYS A 32 53.41 3.69 3.17
CA LYS A 32 53.80 5.11 3.12
C LYS A 32 52.82 6.05 3.82
N ILE A 33 51.79 5.52 4.49
CA ILE A 33 50.78 6.34 5.16
C ILE A 33 51.36 6.79 6.51
N PRO A 34 51.64 8.10 6.72
CA PRO A 34 52.16 8.58 7.98
C PRO A 34 51.14 8.36 9.11
N SER A 35 51.61 8.17 10.34
CA SER A 35 50.75 7.87 11.50
C SER A 35 49.67 8.92 11.75
N SER A 36 49.86 10.16 11.29
CA SER A 36 48.87 11.25 11.35
C SER A 36 47.73 11.12 10.33
N ALA A 37 47.94 10.44 9.20
CA ALA A 37 46.91 10.22 8.19
C ALA A 37 45.86 9.17 8.64
N TRP A 38 46.21 8.32 9.61
CA TRP A 38 45.25 7.43 10.26
C TRP A 38 44.15 8.20 10.99
N LEU A 39 44.48 9.34 11.62
CA LEU A 39 43.49 10.22 12.24
C LEU A 39 42.55 10.83 11.20
N SER A 40 43.06 11.20 10.02
CA SER A 40 42.24 11.69 8.92
C SER A 40 41.29 10.61 8.38
N LEU A 41 41.77 9.37 8.24
CA LEU A 41 40.93 8.25 7.82
C LEU A 41 39.85 7.94 8.86
N VAL A 42 40.17 7.98 10.15
CA VAL A 42 39.17 7.84 11.22
C VAL A 42 38.15 8.98 11.15
N CYS A 43 38.56 10.23 10.99
CA CYS A 43 37.64 11.36 10.79
C CYS A 43 36.75 11.16 9.55
N ILE A 44 37.28 10.67 8.43
CA ILE A 44 36.51 10.38 7.22
C ILE A 44 35.50 9.26 7.49
N THR A 45 35.87 8.21 8.22
CA THR A 45 34.92 7.14 8.59
C THR A 45 33.82 7.63 9.53
N VAL A 46 34.14 8.52 10.48
CA VAL A 46 33.14 9.15 11.38
C VAL A 46 32.23 10.09 10.59
N LEU A 47 32.78 10.87 9.65
CA LEU A 47 32.01 11.70 8.72
C LEU A 47 31.09 10.86 7.83
N LEU A 48 31.59 9.78 7.21
CA LEU A 48 30.77 8.89 6.38
C LEU A 48 29.70 8.14 7.19
N SER A 49 30.00 7.74 8.43
CA SER A 49 29.01 7.11 9.32
C SER A 49 27.88 8.07 9.72
N SER A 50 28.13 9.38 9.62
CA SER A 50 27.13 10.42 9.86
C SER A 50 26.25 10.70 8.64
N LEU A 51 26.69 10.32 7.43
CA LEU A 51 25.84 10.30 6.24
C LEU A 51 24.94 9.05 6.27
N HIS A 52 23.84 9.15 7.01
CA HIS A 52 22.70 8.28 6.73
C HIS A 52 22.17 8.70 5.35
N VAL A 53 22.36 7.86 4.33
CA VAL A 53 21.55 7.96 3.12
C VAL A 53 20.12 7.72 3.59
N ALA A 54 19.33 8.79 3.67
CA ALA A 54 17.91 8.67 3.91
C ALA A 54 17.34 7.91 2.71
N ASP A 55 17.09 6.61 2.89
CA ASP A 55 16.31 5.85 1.91
C ASP A 55 15.04 6.64 1.65
N PRO A 56 14.75 7.08 0.42
CA PRO A 56 13.43 7.55 0.09
C PRO A 56 12.56 6.30 0.16
N ALA A 57 12.01 5.99 1.35
CA ALA A 57 11.02 4.95 1.54
C ALA A 57 10.02 5.08 0.39
N ALA A 58 10.10 4.15 -0.58
CA ALA A 58 9.70 4.36 -1.97
C ALA A 58 8.52 5.32 -2.07
N ALA A 59 8.81 6.59 -2.36
CA ALA A 59 7.87 7.65 -2.11
C ALA A 59 6.65 7.43 -3.03
N ALA A 60 5.53 7.09 -2.42
CA ALA A 60 4.29 6.87 -3.14
C ALA A 60 3.64 8.24 -3.38
N TYR A 61 3.32 8.57 -4.63
CA TYR A 61 2.76 9.85 -5.01
C TYR A 61 1.31 9.70 -5.47
N VAL A 62 0.52 10.73 -5.19
CA VAL A 62 -0.84 10.84 -5.71
C VAL A 62 -0.81 11.14 -7.21
N ARG A 63 -1.51 10.33 -8.00
CA ARG A 63 -1.65 10.47 -9.46
C ARG A 63 -3.12 10.60 -9.85
N THR A 64 -3.58 11.83 -10.02
CA THR A 64 -4.95 12.16 -10.41
C THR A 64 -4.97 13.16 -11.57
N ASN A 65 -6.13 13.34 -12.20
CA ASN A 65 -6.31 14.26 -13.33
C ASN A 65 -6.55 15.72 -12.90
N GLY A 66 -6.03 16.14 -11.74
CA GLY A 66 -6.07 17.52 -11.24
C GLY A 66 -7.00 17.79 -10.06
N ARG A 67 -7.92 16.87 -9.74
CA ARG A 67 -8.66 16.89 -8.46
C ARG A 67 -7.90 16.12 -7.38
N CYS A 68 -8.01 16.54 -6.14
CA CYS A 68 -7.32 15.89 -5.03
C CYS A 68 -7.86 14.47 -4.78
N LEU A 69 -7.00 13.58 -4.27
CA LEU A 69 -7.33 12.21 -3.89
C LEU A 69 -7.95 12.18 -2.49
N ASN A 70 -9.15 11.65 -2.37
CA ASN A 70 -9.83 11.53 -1.08
C ASN A 70 -9.12 10.51 -0.18
N ALA A 71 -8.62 10.98 0.96
CA ALA A 71 -8.20 10.15 2.07
C ALA A 71 -9.37 9.92 3.03
N ARG A 72 -9.76 8.66 3.18
CA ARG A 72 -10.99 8.23 3.83
C ARG A 72 -10.70 7.64 5.20
N THR A 73 -11.76 7.56 6.00
CA THR A 73 -11.76 6.91 7.32
C THR A 73 -11.74 5.38 7.25
N ALA A 74 -12.14 4.79 6.10
CA ALA A 74 -12.20 3.35 5.91
C ALA A 74 -11.94 2.95 4.45
N PRO A 75 -11.52 1.69 4.17
CA PRO A 75 -11.11 1.23 2.84
C PRO A 75 -12.32 0.88 1.94
N TYR A 76 -13.20 1.84 1.67
CA TYR A 76 -14.28 1.70 0.68
C TYR A 76 -14.73 3.06 0.11
N VAL A 77 -15.31 3.02 -1.09
CA VAL A 77 -15.62 4.21 -1.92
C VAL A 77 -16.65 5.15 -1.27
N GLY A 78 -17.52 4.64 -0.40
CA GLY A 78 -18.53 5.42 0.34
C GLY A 78 -18.08 5.93 1.71
N ALA A 79 -16.85 5.66 2.14
CA ALA A 79 -16.41 6.01 3.49
C ALA A 79 -16.28 7.54 3.65
N PRO A 80 -16.58 8.11 4.84
CA PRO A 80 -16.40 9.53 5.12
C PRO A 80 -15.00 10.00 4.70
N VAL A 81 -14.96 11.07 3.92
CA VAL A 81 -13.72 11.71 3.47
C VAL A 81 -13.23 12.60 4.60
N HIS A 82 -11.99 12.39 5.04
CA HIS A 82 -11.38 13.18 6.10
C HIS A 82 -10.54 14.33 5.52
N THR A 83 -9.70 14.01 4.54
CA THR A 83 -8.84 15.00 3.90
C THR A 83 -8.69 14.69 2.42
N CYS A 84 -8.29 15.70 1.65
CA CYS A 84 -8.05 15.60 0.23
C CYS A 84 -6.56 15.86 -0.06
N VAL A 85 -5.88 14.87 -0.63
CA VAL A 85 -4.44 14.93 -0.91
C VAL A 85 -4.24 15.44 -2.33
N ARG A 86 -3.43 16.49 -2.50
CA ARG A 86 -3.22 17.12 -3.82
C ARG A 86 -2.56 16.14 -4.81
N ASN A 87 -2.84 16.33 -6.10
CA ASN A 87 -2.14 15.61 -7.16
C ASN A 87 -0.63 15.87 -7.09
N GLY A 88 0.18 14.84 -7.29
CA GLY A 88 1.64 14.90 -7.21
C GLY A 88 2.20 14.98 -5.78
N ALA A 89 1.36 15.08 -4.74
CA ALA A 89 1.83 15.08 -3.36
C ALA A 89 2.36 13.70 -2.97
N ALA A 90 3.44 13.69 -2.19
CA ALA A 90 3.92 12.49 -1.53
C ALA A 90 2.90 12.03 -0.48
N LEU A 91 2.65 10.72 -0.45
CA LEU A 91 1.81 10.08 0.54
C LEU A 91 2.63 9.75 1.78
N ALA A 92 1.94 9.77 2.93
CA ALA A 92 2.46 9.14 4.13
C ALA A 92 2.75 7.65 3.85
N PRO A 93 3.71 7.04 4.59
CA PRO A 93 4.10 5.64 4.37
C PRO A 93 2.89 4.69 4.28
N ILE A 94 2.90 3.82 3.29
CA ILE A 94 1.86 2.81 3.11
C ILE A 94 2.18 1.64 4.06
N VAL A 95 1.26 1.40 4.99
CA VAL A 95 1.40 0.37 6.03
C VAL A 95 0.46 -0.83 5.81
N GLY A 96 -0.30 -0.83 4.72
CA GLY A 96 -1.16 -1.96 4.38
C GLY A 96 -2.04 -1.73 3.17
N TYR A 97 -2.76 -2.77 2.77
CA TYR A 97 -3.64 -2.77 1.62
C TYR A 97 -4.93 -3.54 1.93
N SER A 98 -6.09 -2.96 1.58
CA SER A 98 -7.40 -3.61 1.74
C SER A 98 -8.42 -3.03 0.75
N ASN A 99 -9.18 -3.88 0.07
CA ASN A 99 -10.29 -3.50 -0.81
C ASN A 99 -9.95 -2.46 -1.90
N GLY A 100 -8.73 -2.48 -2.45
CA GLY A 100 -8.30 -1.47 -3.43
C GLY A 100 -7.91 -0.13 -2.81
N PHE A 101 -7.67 -0.09 -1.50
CA PHE A 101 -7.16 1.08 -0.79
C PHE A 101 -5.85 0.75 -0.07
N TYR A 102 -4.90 1.68 -0.17
CA TYR A 102 -3.72 1.70 0.69
C TYR A 102 -4.07 2.32 2.04
N ARG A 103 -3.64 1.67 3.12
CA ARG A 103 -3.65 2.22 4.47
C ARG A 103 -2.38 3.03 4.65
N LEU A 104 -2.53 4.32 4.94
CA LEU A 104 -1.44 5.22 5.28
C LEU A 104 -1.09 5.09 6.77
N SER A 105 0.14 5.41 7.15
CA SER A 105 0.58 5.45 8.55
C SER A 105 -0.29 6.38 9.42
N THR A 106 -0.91 7.38 8.80
CA THR A 106 -1.91 8.28 9.42
C THR A 106 -3.24 7.60 9.78
N GLY A 107 -3.40 6.31 9.46
CA GLY A 107 -4.63 5.55 9.65
C GLY A 107 -5.70 5.82 8.59
N ARG A 108 -5.40 6.64 7.57
CA ARG A 108 -6.33 6.96 6.47
C ARG A 108 -6.17 6.02 5.29
N TYR A 109 -7.20 5.96 4.46
CA TYR A 109 -7.25 5.08 3.31
C TYR A 109 -7.35 5.87 2.01
N VAL A 110 -6.44 5.60 1.07
CA VAL A 110 -6.44 6.20 -0.28
C VAL A 110 -6.58 5.11 -1.32
N ALA A 111 -7.32 5.38 -2.40
CA ALA A 111 -7.54 4.37 -3.43
C ALA A 111 -6.24 4.09 -4.19
N SER A 112 -5.83 2.82 -4.24
CA SER A 112 -4.53 2.39 -4.77
C SER A 112 -4.36 2.68 -6.26
N ALA A 113 -5.47 2.73 -7.00
CA ALA A 113 -5.49 3.05 -8.44
C ALA A 113 -4.97 4.47 -8.77
N TYR A 114 -4.84 5.34 -7.78
CA TYR A 114 -4.38 6.73 -7.93
C TYR A 114 -3.05 6.98 -7.21
N VAL A 115 -2.29 5.92 -6.97
CA VAL A 115 -1.00 5.99 -6.29
C VAL A 115 0.05 5.36 -7.20
N GLY A 116 1.21 6.01 -7.32
CA GLY A 116 2.32 5.47 -8.10
C GLY A 116 3.68 5.97 -7.61
N ASN A 117 4.76 5.43 -8.16
CA ASN A 117 6.12 5.62 -7.63
C ASN A 117 6.82 6.89 -8.15
N ALA A 118 6.11 7.73 -8.90
CA ALA A 118 6.62 9.00 -9.41
C ALA A 118 5.53 10.08 -9.35
N PRO A 119 5.91 11.34 -9.06
CA PRO A 119 4.98 12.47 -9.11
C PRO A 119 4.52 12.74 -10.54
N GLY A 120 3.28 13.20 -10.74
CA GLY A 120 2.78 13.66 -12.03
C GLY A 120 1.60 12.89 -12.62
N ARG A 121 1.26 13.18 -13.89
CA ARG A 121 0.00 12.77 -14.54
C ARG A 121 0.10 11.47 -15.36
N ARG A 122 -0.74 10.49 -15.00
CA ARG A 122 -1.56 9.55 -15.82
C ARG A 122 -2.21 8.59 -14.79
N VAL A 123 -3.54 8.34 -14.78
CA VAL A 123 -4.40 7.74 -15.84
C VAL A 123 -5.77 8.44 -16.02
N THR A 124 -6.22 8.59 -17.28
CA THR A 124 -7.61 8.89 -17.76
C THR A 124 -8.36 7.56 -18.02
N SER A 125 -9.65 7.34 -17.75
CA SER A 125 -10.82 8.21 -17.53
C SER A 125 -11.73 7.65 -16.40
N GLY A 126 -12.62 8.51 -15.87
CA GLY A 126 -13.70 8.11 -14.94
C GLY A 126 -13.66 8.77 -13.56
N ALA A 127 -13.77 10.10 -13.52
CA ALA A 127 -14.07 10.94 -12.35
C ALA A 127 -13.23 10.69 -11.07
N VAL A 128 -12.15 11.44 -10.93
CA VAL A 128 -11.24 11.42 -9.77
C VAL A 128 -11.53 12.62 -8.86
N GLY A 129 -11.54 12.43 -7.55
CA GLY A 129 -11.53 13.52 -6.54
C GLY A 129 -12.85 14.26 -6.27
N GLY A 130 -13.96 13.82 -6.84
CA GLY A 130 -15.34 14.14 -6.41
C GLY A 130 -16.16 12.86 -6.40
N ARG A 131 -17.45 12.89 -5.96
CA ARG A 131 -18.37 11.74 -5.82
C ARG A 131 -18.06 10.66 -6.87
N THR A 132 -17.31 9.65 -6.45
CA THR A 132 -16.72 8.64 -7.33
C THR A 132 -17.86 7.81 -7.91
N ARG A 133 -17.95 7.72 -9.25
CA ARG A 133 -18.69 6.62 -9.86
C ARG A 133 -18.01 5.34 -9.37
N PRO A 134 -18.72 4.43 -8.70
CA PRO A 134 -18.10 3.28 -8.05
C PRO A 134 -17.31 2.45 -9.05
N ARG A 135 -15.98 2.43 -8.93
CA ARG A 135 -15.15 1.48 -9.66
C ARG A 135 -15.26 0.16 -8.92
N TYR A 136 -15.80 -0.86 -9.59
CA TYR A 136 -15.98 -2.22 -9.09
C TYR A 136 -14.72 -2.67 -8.35
N SER A 137 -14.87 -3.05 -7.08
CA SER A 137 -13.76 -3.68 -6.35
C SER A 137 -13.69 -5.13 -6.82
N ALA A 138 -12.56 -5.54 -7.39
CA ALA A 138 -12.34 -6.93 -7.78
C ALA A 138 -12.58 -7.83 -6.55
N GLY A 139 -13.64 -8.64 -6.60
CA GLY A 139 -14.11 -9.48 -5.50
C GLY A 139 -15.31 -8.96 -4.68
N THR A 140 -15.76 -7.71 -4.84
CA THR A 140 -16.98 -7.23 -4.15
C THR A 140 -18.22 -7.93 -4.66
N ARG A 141 -18.30 -8.16 -5.97
CA ARG A 141 -19.43 -8.88 -6.57
C ARG A 141 -19.51 -10.29 -5.99
N ASP A 142 -18.38 -10.97 -5.83
CA ASP A 142 -18.34 -12.32 -5.25
C ASP A 142 -18.76 -12.31 -3.78
N ILE A 143 -18.36 -11.30 -3.01
CA ILE A 143 -18.84 -11.10 -1.63
C ILE A 143 -20.34 -10.89 -1.59
N GLN A 144 -20.88 -10.03 -2.46
CA GLN A 144 -22.31 -9.75 -2.53
C GLN A 144 -23.12 -10.99 -2.96
N LEU A 145 -22.63 -11.72 -3.95
CA LEU A 145 -23.21 -13.00 -4.38
C LEU A 145 -23.18 -14.00 -3.23
N ALA A 146 -22.04 -14.18 -2.55
CA ALA A 146 -21.96 -15.10 -1.42
C ALA A 146 -22.90 -14.70 -0.28
N LEU A 147 -22.99 -13.42 0.07
CA LEU A 147 -23.90 -12.93 1.12
C LEU A 147 -25.36 -13.22 0.77
N ARG A 148 -25.76 -12.95 -0.47
CA ARG A 148 -27.13 -13.16 -0.95
C ARG A 148 -27.45 -14.64 -1.14
N ASP A 149 -26.64 -15.35 -1.91
CA ASP A 149 -26.93 -16.69 -2.44
C ASP A 149 -26.57 -17.78 -1.42
N ASN A 150 -25.45 -17.67 -0.70
CA ASN A 150 -25.01 -18.70 0.24
C ASN A 150 -25.52 -18.47 1.67
N TYR A 151 -25.77 -17.21 2.05
CA TYR A 151 -26.10 -16.86 3.43
C TYR A 151 -27.48 -16.21 3.60
N GLY A 152 -28.20 -15.92 2.51
CA GLY A 152 -29.53 -15.31 2.55
C GLY A 152 -29.55 -13.92 3.17
N ILE A 153 -28.41 -13.21 3.18
CA ILE A 153 -28.26 -11.90 3.80
C ILE A 153 -28.63 -10.82 2.77
N PRO A 154 -29.60 -9.94 3.06
CA PRO A 154 -30.03 -8.91 2.11
C PRO A 154 -28.92 -7.86 1.91
N ILE A 155 -28.54 -7.65 0.66
CA ILE A 155 -27.53 -6.67 0.23
C ILE A 155 -28.13 -5.37 -0.32
N GLY A 156 -29.44 -5.18 -0.16
CA GLY A 156 -30.19 -4.01 -0.62
C GLY A 156 -30.66 -4.11 -2.08
N ALA A 157 -31.46 -3.12 -2.51
CA ALA A 157 -32.13 -3.10 -3.82
C ALA A 157 -31.16 -3.15 -5.02
N SER A 158 -29.92 -2.68 -4.84
CA SER A 158 -28.89 -2.67 -5.89
C SER A 158 -28.30 -4.05 -6.18
N GLY A 159 -28.51 -5.04 -5.32
CA GLY A 159 -28.03 -6.41 -5.54
C GLY A 159 -26.50 -6.51 -5.60
N ALA A 160 -26.01 -7.50 -6.35
CA ALA A 160 -24.58 -7.76 -6.55
C ALA A 160 -24.00 -6.85 -7.65
N ASP A 161 -24.09 -5.54 -7.42
CA ASP A 161 -23.61 -4.48 -8.31
C ASP A 161 -22.07 -4.32 -8.31
N GLY A 162 -21.34 -5.12 -7.54
CA GLY A 162 -19.89 -5.04 -7.35
C GLY A 162 -19.42 -3.78 -6.60
N ILE A 163 -20.35 -3.05 -5.97
CA ILE A 163 -20.09 -1.82 -5.24
C ILE A 163 -20.16 -2.09 -3.74
N TYR A 164 -19.07 -1.80 -3.04
CA TYR A 164 -19.02 -1.97 -1.60
C TYR A 164 -19.64 -0.74 -0.91
N GLY A 165 -20.96 -0.63 -1.03
CA GLY A 165 -21.77 0.44 -0.47
C GLY A 165 -22.21 0.18 0.98
N PRO A 166 -23.01 1.10 1.57
CA PRO A 166 -23.55 0.95 2.92
C PRO A 166 -24.35 -0.35 3.12
N SER A 167 -25.15 -0.74 2.13
CA SER A 167 -25.94 -1.97 2.17
C SER A 167 -25.06 -3.22 2.23
N THR A 168 -24.04 -3.31 1.37
CA THR A 168 -23.04 -4.38 1.39
C THR A 168 -22.29 -4.41 2.72
N ARG A 169 -21.93 -3.25 3.27
CA ARG A 169 -21.28 -3.16 4.59
C ARG A 169 -22.17 -3.70 5.71
N ASN A 170 -23.46 -3.34 5.71
CA ASN A 170 -24.40 -3.83 6.71
C ASN A 170 -24.60 -5.35 6.59
N ALA A 171 -24.69 -5.86 5.37
CA ALA A 171 -24.73 -7.30 5.12
C ALA A 171 -23.46 -8.02 5.64
N VAL A 172 -22.28 -7.44 5.41
CA VAL A 172 -21.02 -7.98 5.97
C VAL A 172 -21.00 -7.91 7.49
N ARG A 173 -21.52 -6.85 8.11
CA ARG A 173 -21.63 -6.79 9.59
C ARG A 173 -22.53 -7.89 10.13
N GLN A 174 -23.68 -8.15 9.49
CA GLN A 174 -24.58 -9.24 9.88
C GLN A 174 -23.90 -10.61 9.74
N PHE A 175 -23.16 -10.82 8.65
CA PHE A 175 -22.37 -12.02 8.48
C PHE A 175 -21.33 -12.16 9.60
N GLN A 176 -20.55 -11.11 9.86
CA GLN A 176 -19.55 -11.13 10.93
C GLN A 176 -20.15 -11.43 12.29
N GLN A 177 -21.31 -10.85 12.61
CA GLN A 177 -22.05 -11.14 13.84
C GLN A 177 -22.47 -12.61 13.93
N ARG A 178 -23.03 -13.16 12.83
CA ARG A 178 -23.51 -14.55 12.80
C ARG A 178 -22.39 -15.58 12.95
N TYR A 179 -21.19 -15.27 12.48
CA TYR A 179 -20.04 -16.18 12.48
C TYR A 179 -18.96 -15.85 13.51
N GLY A 180 -19.27 -15.00 14.49
CA GLY A 180 -18.35 -14.69 15.59
C GLY A 180 -17.07 -13.97 15.16
N LEU A 181 -17.11 -13.25 14.04
CA LEU A 181 -15.99 -12.46 13.53
C LEU A 181 -16.02 -11.04 14.09
N ARG A 182 -14.88 -10.33 14.00
CA ARG A 182 -14.83 -8.92 14.34
C ARG A 182 -15.80 -8.10 13.48
N VAL A 183 -16.76 -7.43 14.12
CA VAL A 183 -17.85 -6.69 13.44
C VAL A 183 -17.41 -5.28 13.04
N ASP A 184 -16.54 -5.19 12.04
CA ASP A 184 -16.07 -3.92 11.49
C ASP A 184 -16.78 -3.54 10.17
N GLY A 185 -17.52 -4.47 9.58
CA GLY A 185 -18.16 -4.34 8.27
C GLY A 185 -17.16 -4.36 7.11
N ILE A 186 -15.94 -4.83 7.37
CA ILE A 186 -14.87 -4.93 6.40
C ILE A 186 -14.69 -6.41 6.03
N ALA A 187 -14.88 -6.72 4.75
CA ALA A 187 -14.54 -8.03 4.21
C ALA A 187 -13.01 -8.18 4.06
N GLY A 188 -12.29 -8.24 5.20
CA GLY A 188 -10.85 -8.54 5.27
C GLY A 188 -10.56 -10.03 5.02
N PRO A 189 -9.28 -10.46 5.10
CA PRO A 189 -8.89 -11.84 4.78
C PRO A 189 -9.67 -12.91 5.55
N GLN A 190 -9.86 -12.73 6.86
CA GLN A 190 -10.63 -13.66 7.70
C GLN A 190 -12.10 -13.72 7.27
N THR A 191 -12.75 -12.56 7.10
CA THR A 191 -14.14 -12.47 6.64
C THR A 191 -14.30 -13.08 5.24
N ARG A 192 -13.35 -12.84 4.32
CA ARG A 192 -13.36 -13.40 2.97
C ARG A 192 -13.15 -14.91 2.97
N ALA A 193 -12.25 -15.43 3.79
CA ALA A 193 -12.05 -16.86 3.94
C ALA A 193 -13.34 -17.53 4.46
N ALA A 194 -14.01 -16.93 5.43
CA ALA A 194 -15.29 -17.43 5.93
C ALA A 194 -16.42 -17.33 4.88
N LEU A 195 -16.48 -16.23 4.11
CA LEU A 195 -17.50 -16.01 3.08
C LEU A 195 -17.31 -16.90 1.85
N LEU A 196 -16.10 -16.92 1.29
CA LEU A 196 -15.77 -17.49 -0.02
C LEU A 196 -15.11 -18.88 0.07
N GLY A 197 -14.51 -19.23 1.20
CA GLY A 197 -13.92 -20.54 1.43
C GLY A 197 -14.94 -21.68 1.44
N ARG A 198 -16.23 -21.36 1.62
CA ARG A 198 -17.34 -22.31 1.50
C ARG A 198 -17.88 -22.48 0.06
N GLY A 199 -17.36 -21.74 -0.91
CA GLY A 199 -17.99 -21.56 -2.24
C GLY A 199 -17.07 -21.66 -3.46
N ARG A 200 -15.89 -22.30 -3.36
CA ARG A 200 -15.14 -22.73 -4.56
C ARG A 200 -15.26 -24.25 -4.72
N VAL A 201 -16.43 -24.69 -5.16
CA VAL A 201 -16.56 -25.92 -5.94
C VAL A 201 -16.73 -25.46 -7.39
N GLY A 202 -15.63 -25.52 -8.15
CA GLY A 202 -15.61 -25.52 -9.62
C GLY A 202 -16.10 -24.27 -10.37
N ALA A 203 -15.16 -23.56 -11.00
CA ALA A 203 -15.20 -23.18 -12.42
C ALA A 203 -13.88 -22.49 -12.79
#